data_AF-A0A848TYL5-F1
#
_entry.id   AF-A0A848TYL5-F1
#
_cell.length_a   1.000
_cell.length_b   1.000
_cell.length_c   1.000
_cell.angle_alpha   90.00
_cell.angle_beta   90.00
_cell.angle_gamma   90.00
#
_symmetry.space_group_name_H-M   'P 1'
#
loop_
_entity.id
_entity.type
_entity.pdbx_description
1 polymer ?
#
loop_
_entity_poly.entity_id
_entity_poly.type
_entity_poly.pdbx_seq_one_letter_code
_entity_poly.pdbx_strand_id
1 'polypeptide(L)'
;MILSRRAITGLGLCTALLFVACSIDDDDDHATAESGNSNSNSNDKDDEFTVESVLLGDRPSSLVAQLPAGDLKTRLESCDVSAVRPQPFSIAHRGAPLAYPEHSVEGYTAAAVQGAGVIECDVTFTSDRALVCRHSQCDLHTTTDILATGLARKCTVPPDLSSDIPYLSVQCCTSDLTLAEFRTLRAKRDGSNATATTIDEYLAGTPGWTADEAADYGTLLTHAESIALFNGFGVSMTPELKEAAVAMPYQGDYTQADYAQQLIDEYKAAGISPDRVFAQSFNLVDILYWIAAEPQFGRQAVFLDGRYSEEGFDPADSSTFEPSMQDLVEQGVNYLAPPFPLLVTLDERQSITPSVYAREAVAVGLNLITWTLERSGSLQNGGGFYYSSVSPVIDDDGDTLQMLDVLARDVGVTGVFSDWPATTTFYAYCTELDG
;
A
#
# COMPACT_ATOMS: atom_id res chain seq x y z
N MET A 1 38.35 -9.18 -49.20
CA MET A 1 39.15 -10.24 -48.52
C MET A 1 38.34 -10.67 -47.31
N ILE A 2 37.35 -11.57 -47.45
CA ILE A 2 37.39 -13.05 -47.42
C ILE A 2 37.90 -13.61 -46.09
N LEU A 3 36.99 -14.27 -45.36
CA LEU A 3 37.07 -15.53 -44.57
C LEU A 3 35.96 -15.44 -43.49
N SER A 4 34.77 -16.03 -43.57
CA SER A 4 34.27 -17.39 -43.89
C SER A 4 34.87 -18.52 -43.06
N ARG A 5 34.03 -19.12 -42.19
CA ARG A 5 34.02 -20.53 -41.73
C ARG A 5 32.72 -20.74 -40.92
N ARG A 6 31.68 -21.32 -41.52
CA ARG A 6 31.32 -22.75 -41.68
C ARG A 6 30.78 -23.42 -40.39
N ALA A 7 29.50 -23.77 -40.50
CA ALA A 7 28.75 -24.69 -39.67
C ALA A 7 29.27 -26.13 -39.75
N ILE A 8 29.06 -26.90 -38.66
CA ILE A 8 29.09 -28.36 -38.66
C ILE A 8 27.81 -28.85 -37.97
N THR A 9 27.01 -29.57 -38.74
CA THR A 9 25.88 -30.41 -38.37
C THR A 9 26.37 -31.70 -37.69
N GLY A 10 25.65 -32.17 -36.69
CA GLY A 10 25.85 -33.49 -36.07
C GLY A 10 24.56 -34.01 -35.47
N LEU A 11 23.80 -34.78 -36.26
CA LEU A 11 22.62 -35.54 -35.87
C LEU A 11 23.06 -36.89 -35.30
N GLY A 12 22.45 -37.37 -34.22
CA GLY A 12 22.69 -38.72 -33.68
C GLY A 12 21.73 -39.10 -32.56
N LEU A 13 20.57 -39.66 -32.93
CA LEU A 13 19.68 -40.45 -32.08
C LEU A 13 20.43 -41.67 -31.51
N CYS A 14 20.21 -42.02 -30.24
CA CYS A 14 19.83 -43.39 -29.88
C CYS A 14 19.27 -43.50 -28.44
N THR A 15 18.11 -44.12 -28.37
CA THR A 15 17.28 -44.50 -27.23
C THR A 15 17.91 -45.63 -26.39
N ALA A 16 17.72 -45.63 -25.06
CA ALA A 16 17.55 -46.86 -24.28
C ALA A 16 16.92 -46.57 -22.90
N LEU A 17 15.68 -47.04 -22.72
CA LEU A 17 15.05 -47.30 -21.42
C LEU A 17 15.79 -48.45 -20.69
N LEU A 18 15.86 -48.38 -19.36
CA LEU A 18 15.87 -49.56 -18.50
C LEU A 18 15.19 -49.26 -17.15
N PHE A 19 14.01 -49.86 -16.99
CA PHE A 19 13.40 -50.22 -15.71
C PHE A 19 14.12 -51.45 -15.13
N VAL A 20 14.22 -51.55 -13.80
CA VAL A 20 14.12 -52.73 -12.90
C VAL A 20 14.39 -52.17 -11.48
N ALA A 21 13.47 -52.09 -10.52
CA ALA A 21 12.63 -53.04 -9.78
C ALA A 21 13.10 -53.15 -8.32
N CYS A 22 12.13 -53.14 -7.41
CA CYS A 22 12.26 -53.26 -5.96
C CYS A 22 12.99 -54.53 -5.50
N SER A 23 13.61 -54.45 -4.33
CA SER A 23 13.79 -55.58 -3.42
C SER A 23 13.76 -55.07 -1.98
N ILE A 24 12.76 -55.55 -1.24
CA ILE A 24 12.65 -55.57 0.22
C ILE A 24 13.56 -56.71 0.71
N ASP A 25 14.24 -56.51 1.84
CA ASP A 25 14.44 -57.55 2.85
C ASP A 25 14.71 -56.88 4.21
N ASP A 26 13.90 -57.29 5.19
CA ASP A 26 14.00 -57.01 6.62
C ASP A 26 15.18 -57.78 7.24
N ASP A 27 15.78 -57.24 8.31
CA ASP A 27 16.07 -58.02 9.52
C ASP A 27 16.47 -57.11 10.69
N ASP A 28 15.83 -57.39 11.82
CA ASP A 28 15.91 -56.76 13.15
C ASP A 28 17.27 -56.94 13.84
N ASP A 29 17.67 -55.98 14.68
CA ASP A 29 18.07 -56.28 16.08
C ASP A 29 18.22 -55.04 16.99
N HIS A 30 17.37 -55.04 18.01
CA HIS A 30 17.43 -54.45 19.37
C HIS A 30 18.51 -53.43 19.79
N ALA A 31 18.05 -52.24 20.21
CA ALA A 31 18.41 -51.64 21.52
C ALA A 31 17.34 -50.63 22.01
N THR A 32 17.15 -50.59 23.32
CA THR A 32 16.01 -50.09 24.11
C THR A 32 16.05 -48.60 24.48
N ALA A 33 14.84 -48.02 24.63
CA ALA A 33 14.42 -46.89 25.50
C ALA A 33 15.06 -45.50 25.22
N GLU A 34 14.33 -44.38 25.16
CA GLU A 34 13.31 -43.89 26.09
C GLU A 34 12.18 -43.10 25.40
N SER A 35 11.02 -43.11 26.05
CA SER A 35 9.80 -42.40 25.69
C SER A 35 9.91 -40.88 25.87
N GLY A 36 9.49 -40.12 24.87
CA GLY A 36 9.23 -38.68 24.95
C GLY A 36 8.17 -38.28 23.94
N ASN A 37 6.91 -38.51 24.29
CA ASN A 37 5.73 -38.06 23.56
C ASN A 37 5.65 -36.53 23.56
N SER A 38 5.78 -35.88 22.40
CA SER A 38 5.19 -34.56 22.17
C SER A 38 4.46 -34.58 20.83
N ASN A 39 3.16 -34.86 20.94
CA ASN A 39 2.16 -34.62 19.92
C ASN A 39 2.14 -33.12 19.58
N SER A 40 2.82 -32.69 18.52
CA SER A 40 2.60 -31.36 17.93
C SER A 40 1.52 -31.51 16.86
N ASN A 41 0.28 -31.31 17.29
CA ASN A 41 -0.83 -31.05 16.37
C ASN A 41 -0.63 -29.64 15.80
N SER A 42 0.16 -29.50 14.73
CA SER A 42 0.28 -28.26 13.97
C SER A 42 -0.81 -28.23 12.89
N ASN A 43 -1.97 -27.69 13.26
CA ASN A 43 -2.99 -27.20 12.33
C ASN A 43 -2.93 -25.65 12.26
N ASP A 44 -1.73 -25.06 12.33
CA ASP A 44 -1.48 -23.69 11.87
C ASP A 44 -0.95 -23.79 10.44
N LYS A 45 -1.87 -23.82 9.49
CA LYS A 45 -1.62 -23.47 8.11
C LYS A 45 -2.66 -22.43 7.85
N ASP A 46 -2.29 -21.15 7.84
CA ASP A 46 -2.91 -20.14 6.97
C ASP A 46 -2.19 -18.77 6.98
N ASP A 47 -1.23 -18.47 7.87
CA ASP A 47 -0.48 -17.19 7.84
C ASP A 47 1.06 -17.34 7.88
N GLU A 48 1.66 -17.96 6.87
CA GLU A 48 3.12 -17.97 6.72
C GLU A 48 3.55 -16.97 5.64
N PHE A 49 4.08 -15.81 6.07
CA PHE A 49 4.76 -14.88 5.17
C PHE A 49 5.90 -15.60 4.42
N THR A 50 6.03 -15.37 3.12
CA THR A 50 7.09 -16.00 2.31
C THR A 50 8.33 -15.13 2.17
N VAL A 51 8.31 -13.90 2.68
CA VAL A 51 9.47 -12.99 2.69
C VAL A 51 10.56 -13.55 3.61
N GLU A 52 11.65 -14.04 3.01
CA GLU A 52 12.74 -14.72 3.73
C GLU A 52 13.51 -13.80 4.70
N SER A 53 13.64 -12.52 4.38
CA SER A 53 14.35 -11.55 5.21
C SER A 53 13.79 -10.13 5.06
N VAL A 54 13.59 -9.46 6.18
CA VAL A 54 13.20 -8.04 6.23
C VAL A 54 14.46 -7.16 6.29
N LEU A 55 14.48 -6.10 5.48
CA LEU A 55 15.56 -5.10 5.44
C LEU A 55 15.02 -3.75 5.88
N LEU A 56 15.32 -3.36 7.13
CA LEU A 56 14.81 -2.12 7.74
C LEU A 56 15.53 -0.84 7.23
N GLY A 57 16.71 -0.96 6.64
CA GLY A 57 17.53 0.19 6.26
C GLY A 57 17.99 1.02 7.47
N ASP A 58 18.41 2.25 7.21
CA ASP A 58 18.93 3.19 8.22
C ASP A 58 17.84 4.10 8.81
N ARG A 59 16.76 4.36 8.06
CA ARG A 59 15.68 5.27 8.44
C ARG A 59 15.17 5.04 9.87
N PRO A 60 14.78 3.82 10.32
CA PRO A 60 14.30 3.64 11.69
C PRO A 60 15.34 4.04 12.74
N SER A 61 16.61 3.66 12.56
CA SER A 61 17.69 4.05 13.48
C SER A 61 17.96 5.56 13.50
N SER A 62 17.80 6.24 12.35
CA SER A 62 17.95 7.70 12.25
C SER A 62 16.85 8.46 12.99
N LEU A 63 15.63 7.90 13.01
CA LEU A 63 14.50 8.43 13.76
C LEU A 63 14.71 8.23 15.27
N VAL A 64 15.12 7.02 15.68
CA VAL A 64 15.41 6.70 17.08
C VAL A 64 16.49 7.60 17.66
N ALA A 65 17.53 7.91 16.87
CA ALA A 65 18.60 8.81 17.31
C ALA A 65 18.10 10.21 17.69
N GLN A 66 17.06 10.70 17.00
CA GLN A 66 16.45 12.03 17.21
C GLN A 66 15.45 12.06 18.36
N LEU A 67 14.91 10.91 18.79
CA LEU A 67 13.98 10.86 19.91
C LEU A 67 14.55 11.53 21.18
N PRO A 68 13.70 12.20 21.99
CA PRO A 68 14.07 12.62 23.33
C PRO A 68 14.38 11.40 24.22
N ALA A 69 15.20 11.59 25.25
CA ALA A 69 15.48 10.54 26.21
C ALA A 69 14.20 10.13 26.96
N GLY A 70 13.91 8.83 27.00
CA GLY A 70 12.71 8.29 27.64
C GLY A 70 12.54 6.80 27.38
N ASP A 71 11.42 6.25 27.83
CA ASP A 71 11.12 4.82 27.75
C ASP A 71 11.02 4.34 26.29
N LEU A 72 10.38 5.13 25.42
CA LEU A 72 10.27 4.82 23.99
C LEU A 72 11.64 4.70 23.33
N LYS A 73 12.51 5.71 23.50
CA LYS A 73 13.87 5.69 22.96
C LYS A 73 14.66 4.49 23.50
N THR A 74 14.64 4.28 24.81
CA THR A 74 15.35 3.16 25.45
C THR A 74 14.91 1.81 24.90
N ARG A 75 13.60 1.63 24.71
CA ARG A 75 13.03 0.40 24.13
C ARG A 75 13.49 0.20 22.69
N LEU A 76 13.36 1.22 21.85
CA LEU A 76 13.73 1.10 20.43
C LEU A 76 15.25 0.94 20.22
N GLU A 77 16.09 1.60 21.03
CA GLU A 77 17.55 1.45 20.99
C GLU A 77 18.04 0.05 21.44
N SER A 78 17.30 -0.60 22.34
CA SER A 78 17.67 -1.92 22.89
C SER A 78 17.04 -3.10 22.14
N CYS A 79 16.21 -2.84 21.14
CA CYS A 79 15.53 -3.85 20.36
C CYS A 79 16.50 -4.70 19.50
N ASP A 80 16.41 -6.03 19.63
CA ASP A 80 17.12 -6.97 18.75
C ASP A 80 16.31 -7.23 17.48
N VAL A 81 16.69 -6.54 16.40
CA VAL A 81 16.04 -6.64 15.09
C VAL A 81 16.49 -7.85 14.25
N SER A 82 17.34 -8.74 14.77
CA SER A 82 17.85 -9.89 14.02
C SER A 82 16.77 -10.90 13.61
N ALA A 83 15.65 -10.93 14.33
CA ALA A 83 14.51 -11.80 14.05
C ALA A 83 13.28 -11.05 13.53
N VAL A 84 13.43 -9.80 13.05
CA VAL A 84 12.30 -9.03 12.52
C VAL A 84 11.65 -9.78 11.33
N ARG A 85 10.32 -9.71 11.28
CA ARG A 85 9.45 -10.35 10.28
C ARG A 85 8.39 -9.37 9.82
N PRO A 86 7.70 -9.62 8.70
CA PRO A 86 6.60 -8.75 8.29
C PRO A 86 5.59 -8.55 9.42
N GLN A 87 5.06 -7.34 9.54
CA GLN A 87 4.17 -6.94 10.63
C GLN A 87 2.80 -6.54 10.07
N PRO A 88 1.68 -7.20 10.44
CA PRO A 88 0.33 -6.81 10.00
C PRO A 88 -0.02 -5.33 10.29
N PHE A 89 0.50 -4.78 11.39
CA PHE A 89 0.36 -3.36 11.72
C PHE A 89 0.98 -2.40 10.68
N SER A 90 2.00 -2.86 9.94
CA SER A 90 2.67 -2.08 8.90
C SER A 90 1.94 -2.22 7.56
N ILE A 91 1.27 -1.15 7.15
CA ILE A 91 0.56 -1.07 5.87
C ILE A 91 1.37 -0.22 4.90
N ALA A 92 1.73 -0.78 3.75
CA ALA A 92 2.48 -0.08 2.72
C ALA A 92 1.55 0.75 1.84
N HIS A 93 1.61 2.08 2.01
CA HIS A 93 0.85 3.03 1.21
C HIS A 93 1.46 3.11 -0.19
N ARG A 94 0.75 2.58 -1.18
CA ARG A 94 1.17 2.51 -2.59
C ARG A 94 2.53 1.83 -2.83
N GLY A 95 2.96 0.97 -1.92
CA GLY A 95 4.31 0.41 -1.88
C GLY A 95 5.24 1.21 -0.95
N ALA A 96 6.37 1.69 -1.49
CA ALA A 96 7.37 2.47 -0.74
C ALA A 96 7.69 3.80 -1.46
N PRO A 97 6.71 4.71 -1.59
CA PRO A 97 6.76 5.86 -2.50
C PRO A 97 7.78 6.95 -2.14
N LEU A 98 8.38 6.92 -0.93
CA LEU A 98 9.48 7.85 -0.62
C LEU A 98 10.72 7.63 -1.51
N ALA A 99 10.97 6.39 -1.96
CA ALA A 99 12.14 6.07 -2.78
C ALA A 99 11.82 5.43 -4.13
N TYR A 100 10.62 4.90 -4.31
CA TYR A 100 10.24 4.17 -5.53
C TYR A 100 9.00 4.80 -6.16
N PRO A 101 8.79 4.64 -7.48
CA PRO A 101 7.52 5.01 -8.09
C PRO A 101 6.34 4.31 -7.39
N GLU A 102 5.32 5.08 -7.02
CA GLU A 102 4.11 4.54 -6.41
C GLU A 102 3.40 3.56 -7.35
N HIS A 103 2.74 2.54 -6.77
CA HIS A 103 2.02 1.49 -7.50
C HIS A 103 2.83 0.80 -8.61
N SER A 104 4.12 0.57 -8.36
CA SER A 104 5.03 -0.17 -9.24
C SER A 104 5.44 -1.50 -8.64
N VAL A 105 5.86 -2.46 -9.48
CA VAL A 105 6.46 -3.74 -9.03
C VAL A 105 7.60 -3.49 -8.05
N GLU A 106 8.45 -2.51 -8.34
CA GLU A 106 9.64 -2.16 -7.57
C GLU A 106 9.25 -1.57 -6.21
N GLY A 107 8.30 -0.65 -6.17
CA GLY A 107 7.78 -0.07 -4.93
C GLY A 107 7.10 -1.12 -4.04
N TYR A 108 6.32 -2.03 -4.63
CA TYR A 108 5.68 -3.13 -3.89
C TYR A 108 6.69 -4.16 -3.37
N THR A 109 7.68 -4.51 -4.17
CA THR A 109 8.74 -5.43 -3.74
C THR A 109 9.55 -4.81 -2.60
N ALA A 110 9.88 -3.52 -2.70
CA ALA A 110 10.55 -2.80 -1.63
C ALA A 110 9.71 -2.79 -0.34
N ALA A 111 8.42 -2.53 -0.42
CA ALA A 111 7.52 -2.57 0.74
C ALA A 111 7.48 -3.94 1.42
N ALA A 112 7.36 -5.03 0.66
CA ALA A 112 7.39 -6.40 1.20
C ALA A 112 8.73 -6.69 1.91
N VAL A 113 9.85 -6.31 1.29
CA VAL A 113 11.19 -6.46 1.87
C VAL A 113 11.38 -5.57 3.11
N GLN A 114 10.73 -4.41 3.17
CA GLN A 114 10.74 -3.54 4.34
C GLN A 114 9.89 -4.07 5.51
N GLY A 115 9.15 -5.17 5.29
CA GLY A 115 8.38 -5.87 6.32
C GLY A 115 6.93 -5.43 6.45
N ALA A 116 6.37 -4.78 5.43
CA ALA A 116 4.92 -4.54 5.39
C ALA A 116 4.17 -5.87 5.46
N GLY A 117 3.24 -6.00 6.42
CA GLY A 117 2.33 -7.15 6.49
C GLY A 117 1.08 -6.98 5.61
N VAL A 118 0.78 -5.74 5.21
CA VAL A 118 -0.32 -5.39 4.30
C VAL A 118 0.19 -4.46 3.21
N ILE A 119 -0.21 -4.67 1.95
CA ILE A 119 0.16 -3.79 0.84
C ILE A 119 -1.08 -3.26 0.13
N GLU A 120 -1.09 -1.96 -0.15
CA GLU A 120 -2.16 -1.25 -0.84
C GLU A 120 -2.00 -1.27 -2.36
N CYS A 121 -3.12 -1.41 -3.07
CA CYS A 121 -3.24 -1.02 -4.47
C CYS A 121 -4.47 -0.11 -4.62
N ASP A 122 -4.26 1.12 -5.04
CA ASP A 122 -5.35 2.01 -5.42
C ASP A 122 -5.84 1.58 -6.79
N VAL A 123 -7.12 1.28 -6.92
CA VAL A 123 -7.70 0.68 -8.11
C VAL A 123 -8.41 1.76 -8.91
N THR A 124 -8.11 1.81 -10.20
CA THR A 124 -8.88 2.49 -11.24
C THR A 124 -9.03 1.57 -12.45
N PHE A 125 -9.66 2.02 -13.53
CA PHE A 125 -9.86 1.22 -14.74
C PHE A 125 -9.46 1.93 -16.03
N THR A 126 -9.01 1.13 -17.00
CA THR A 126 -8.68 1.56 -18.37
C THR A 126 -9.93 1.71 -19.25
N SER A 127 -9.79 2.24 -20.47
CA SER A 127 -10.90 2.42 -21.42
C SER A 127 -11.64 1.12 -21.79
N ASP A 128 -10.93 -0.01 -21.72
CA ASP A 128 -11.41 -1.38 -21.90
C ASP A 128 -11.77 -2.08 -20.57
N ARG A 129 -11.93 -1.30 -19.49
CA ARG A 129 -12.43 -1.71 -18.17
C ARG A 129 -11.53 -2.73 -17.44
N ALA A 130 -10.23 -2.76 -17.77
CA ALA A 130 -9.28 -3.54 -16.98
C ALA A 130 -8.87 -2.74 -15.73
N LEU A 131 -8.84 -3.40 -14.57
CA LEU A 131 -8.43 -2.78 -13.32
C LEU A 131 -6.91 -2.63 -13.25
N VAL A 132 -6.44 -1.45 -12.84
CA VAL A 132 -5.01 -1.12 -12.74
C VAL A 132 -4.71 -0.40 -11.43
N CYS A 133 -3.49 -0.60 -10.91
CA CYS A 133 -3.06 0.08 -9.69
C CYS A 133 -2.58 1.50 -10.00
N ARG A 134 -3.36 2.52 -9.60
CA ARG A 134 -3.08 3.96 -9.74
C ARG A 134 -3.84 4.75 -8.69
N HIS A 135 -3.21 5.79 -8.14
CA HIS A 135 -3.81 6.60 -7.09
C HIS A 135 -5.04 7.38 -7.55
N SER A 136 -5.08 7.81 -8.80
CA SER A 136 -6.25 8.45 -9.38
C SER A 136 -6.43 8.00 -10.81
N GLN A 137 -7.67 8.03 -11.30
CA GLN A 137 -7.92 7.77 -12.71
C GLN A 137 -7.17 8.74 -13.62
N CYS A 138 -6.84 9.96 -13.16
CA CYS A 138 -6.23 11.02 -13.96
C CYS A 138 -4.86 11.50 -13.45
N ASP A 139 -4.02 10.59 -12.96
CA ASP A 139 -2.68 10.90 -12.44
C ASP A 139 -1.52 10.60 -13.40
N LEU A 140 -1.78 10.02 -14.58
CA LEU A 140 -0.71 9.42 -15.40
C LEU A 140 0.36 10.42 -15.83
N HIS A 141 0.00 11.69 -15.98
CA HIS A 141 0.93 12.71 -16.45
C HIS A 141 2.02 13.07 -15.43
N THR A 142 1.77 12.96 -14.11
CA THR A 142 2.78 13.22 -13.07
C THR A 142 3.46 11.95 -12.56
N THR A 143 2.99 10.77 -12.96
CA THR A 143 3.39 9.49 -12.34
C THR A 143 3.76 8.41 -13.35
N THR A 144 3.76 8.74 -14.65
CA THR A 144 4.29 7.88 -15.70
C THR A 144 5.12 8.69 -16.69
N ASP A 145 5.73 8.02 -17.65
CA ASP A 145 6.40 8.64 -18.78
C ASP A 145 5.48 8.98 -19.97
N ILE A 146 4.15 8.94 -19.80
CA ILE A 146 3.17 9.12 -20.90
C ILE A 146 3.43 10.35 -21.78
N LEU A 147 3.83 11.48 -21.17
CA LEU A 147 4.10 12.73 -21.89
C LEU A 147 5.33 12.67 -22.80
N ALA A 148 6.24 11.73 -22.56
CA ALA A 148 7.39 11.44 -23.42
C ALA A 148 7.06 10.46 -24.56
N THR A 149 5.79 10.00 -24.67
CA THR A 149 5.35 9.02 -25.67
C THR A 149 4.35 9.61 -26.66
N GLY A 150 4.04 8.85 -27.72
CA GLY A 150 2.96 9.20 -28.65
C GLY A 150 1.55 9.14 -28.04
N LEU A 151 1.39 8.54 -26.86
CA LEU A 151 0.11 8.42 -26.17
C LEU A 151 -0.33 9.73 -25.51
N ALA A 152 0.57 10.70 -25.32
CA ALA A 152 0.25 12.03 -24.81
C ALA A 152 -0.90 12.73 -25.58
N ARG A 153 -1.09 12.39 -26.86
CA ARG A 153 -2.18 12.92 -27.69
C ARG A 153 -3.57 12.34 -27.37
N LYS A 154 -3.62 11.24 -26.61
CA LYS A 154 -4.87 10.59 -26.18
C LYS A 154 -5.37 11.13 -24.84
N CYS A 155 -4.52 11.82 -24.10
CA CYS A 155 -4.87 12.38 -22.81
C CYS A 155 -6.15 13.21 -22.91
N THR A 156 -7.03 13.08 -21.91
CA THR A 156 -8.27 13.85 -21.76
C THR A 156 -8.02 15.34 -22.00
N VAL A 157 -6.91 15.87 -21.48
CA VAL A 157 -6.34 17.15 -21.91
C VAL A 157 -4.88 16.93 -22.35
N PRO A 158 -4.58 16.94 -23.66
CA PRO A 158 -3.22 16.76 -24.15
C PRO A 158 -2.39 18.05 -23.98
N PRO A 159 -1.04 17.96 -24.01
CA PRO A 159 -0.18 19.15 -24.00
C PRO A 159 -0.51 20.13 -25.14
N ASP A 160 -0.63 21.42 -24.81
CA ASP A 160 -0.82 22.49 -25.80
C ASP A 160 0.52 23.03 -26.26
N LEU A 161 1.11 22.39 -27.28
CA LEU A 161 2.40 22.78 -27.85
C LEU A 161 2.39 24.16 -28.55
N SER A 162 1.24 24.84 -28.64
CA SER A 162 1.15 26.22 -29.13
C SER A 162 1.22 27.28 -28.02
N SER A 163 1.13 26.86 -26.75
CA SER A 163 1.25 27.70 -25.57
C SER A 163 2.72 27.86 -25.14
N ASP A 164 3.03 28.98 -24.47
CA ASP A 164 4.33 29.18 -23.81
C ASP A 164 4.53 28.23 -22.61
N ILE A 165 3.45 27.65 -22.07
CA ILE A 165 3.44 26.71 -20.94
C ILE A 165 2.63 25.45 -21.31
N PRO A 166 3.17 24.60 -22.20
CA PRO A 166 2.41 23.54 -22.87
C PRO A 166 1.81 22.49 -21.93
N TYR A 167 2.30 22.35 -20.70
CA TYR A 167 1.89 21.31 -19.76
C TYR A 167 1.00 21.79 -18.62
N LEU A 168 0.64 23.08 -18.57
CA LEU A 168 -0.06 23.66 -17.41
C LEU A 168 -1.37 22.93 -17.06
N SER A 169 -2.12 22.53 -18.08
CA SER A 169 -3.45 21.91 -17.92
C SER A 169 -3.49 20.46 -18.38
N VAL A 170 -2.33 19.84 -18.59
CA VAL A 170 -2.29 18.46 -19.07
C VAL A 170 -2.98 17.54 -18.08
N GLN A 171 -3.81 16.65 -18.59
CA GLN A 171 -4.55 15.66 -17.79
C GLN A 171 -4.62 14.38 -18.59
N CYS A 172 -3.94 13.35 -18.10
CA CYS A 172 -3.89 12.03 -18.73
C CYS A 172 -4.48 11.02 -17.77
N CYS A 173 -5.48 10.27 -18.24
CA CYS A 173 -6.24 9.34 -17.45
C CYS A 173 -6.04 7.89 -17.91
N THR A 174 -6.14 6.92 -17.01
CA THR A 174 -6.15 5.49 -17.37
C THR A 174 -7.30 5.16 -18.32
N SER A 175 -8.45 5.82 -18.16
CA SER A 175 -9.60 5.72 -19.05
C SER A 175 -9.38 6.29 -20.47
N ASP A 176 -8.26 6.97 -20.74
CA ASP A 176 -7.86 7.39 -22.10
C ASP A 176 -7.19 6.26 -22.88
N LEU A 177 -6.72 5.21 -22.19
CA LEU A 177 -5.86 4.17 -22.73
C LEU A 177 -6.54 2.80 -22.68
N THR A 178 -6.23 1.93 -23.62
CA THR A 178 -6.49 0.48 -23.44
C THR A 178 -5.46 -0.10 -22.48
N LEU A 179 -5.73 -1.28 -21.90
CA LEU A 179 -4.73 -1.97 -21.07
C LEU A 179 -3.42 -2.22 -21.83
N ALA A 180 -3.52 -2.59 -23.10
CA ALA A 180 -2.35 -2.84 -23.95
C ALA A 180 -1.47 -1.58 -24.10
N GLU A 181 -2.08 -0.39 -24.15
CA GLU A 181 -1.35 0.88 -24.22
C GLU A 181 -0.80 1.29 -22.86
N PHE A 182 -1.58 1.15 -21.79
CA PHE A 182 -1.13 1.41 -20.43
C PHE A 182 0.15 0.63 -20.08
N ARG A 183 0.21 -0.65 -20.47
CA ARG A 183 1.39 -1.52 -20.26
C ARG A 183 2.65 -1.10 -21.02
N THR A 184 2.55 -0.20 -21.98
CA THR A 184 3.73 0.31 -22.70
C THR A 184 4.42 1.46 -21.95
N LEU A 185 3.75 2.02 -20.94
CA LEU A 185 4.28 3.09 -20.11
C LEU A 185 5.16 2.53 -18.99
N ARG A 186 6.01 3.41 -18.45
CA ARG A 186 6.73 3.19 -17.20
C ARG A 186 6.15 4.06 -16.11
N ALA A 187 6.03 3.52 -14.90
CA ALA A 187 5.78 4.32 -13.71
C ALA A 187 6.97 5.25 -13.48
N LYS A 188 6.73 6.41 -12.89
CA LYS A 188 7.77 7.29 -12.34
C LYS A 188 7.35 7.83 -10.99
N ARG A 189 8.32 8.32 -10.20
CA ARG A 189 8.02 9.02 -8.94
C ARG A 189 7.12 10.23 -9.21
N ASP A 190 6.15 10.47 -8.33
CA ASP A 190 5.19 11.55 -8.51
C ASP A 190 5.87 12.92 -8.42
N GLY A 191 5.49 13.80 -9.33
CA GLY A 191 6.00 15.16 -9.41
C GLY A 191 6.09 15.65 -10.85
N SER A 192 6.08 16.96 -11.01
CA SER A 192 6.20 17.61 -12.31
C SER A 192 6.52 19.10 -12.15
N ASN A 193 6.94 19.72 -13.25
CA ASN A 193 6.98 21.17 -13.37
C ASN A 193 5.90 21.63 -14.36
N ALA A 194 4.73 22.00 -13.86
CA ALA A 194 3.58 22.38 -14.70
C ALA A 194 3.82 23.62 -15.59
N THR A 195 4.80 24.47 -15.24
CA THR A 195 5.17 25.65 -16.04
C THR A 195 6.36 25.40 -16.97
N ALA A 196 6.82 24.15 -17.08
CA ALA A 196 7.87 23.75 -17.99
C ALA A 196 7.54 24.06 -19.46
N THR A 197 8.58 24.38 -20.23
CA THR A 197 8.47 24.63 -21.68
C THR A 197 8.89 23.42 -22.51
N THR A 198 9.64 22.51 -21.91
CA THR A 198 10.11 21.26 -22.52
C THR A 198 9.71 20.05 -21.68
N ILE A 199 9.70 18.86 -22.31
CA ILE A 199 9.38 17.61 -21.61
C ILE A 199 10.44 17.28 -20.54
N ASP A 200 11.71 17.54 -20.83
CA ASP A 200 12.81 17.28 -19.88
C ASP A 200 12.65 18.16 -18.62
N GLU A 201 12.29 19.43 -18.77
CA GLU A 201 11.98 20.33 -17.65
C GLU A 201 10.75 19.87 -16.87
N TYR A 202 9.72 19.37 -17.56
CA TYR A 202 8.51 18.87 -16.92
C TYR A 202 8.81 17.68 -16.01
N LEU A 203 9.55 16.68 -16.53
CA LEU A 203 9.95 15.48 -15.79
C LEU A 203 10.88 15.82 -14.62
N ALA A 204 11.82 16.75 -14.83
CA ALA A 204 12.77 17.22 -13.82
C ALA A 204 12.13 17.98 -12.64
N GLY A 205 10.84 18.32 -12.71
CA GLY A 205 10.09 18.86 -11.57
C GLY A 205 9.79 17.82 -10.48
N THR A 206 10.10 16.54 -10.72
CA THR A 206 10.00 15.49 -9.70
C THR A 206 11.11 15.66 -8.64
N PRO A 207 10.79 15.68 -7.33
CA PRO A 207 11.81 15.86 -6.30
C PRO A 207 12.93 14.81 -6.35
N GLY A 208 14.18 15.26 -6.43
CA GLY A 208 15.35 14.39 -6.51
C GLY A 208 15.47 13.62 -7.83
N TRP A 209 14.80 14.07 -8.89
CA TRP A 209 14.88 13.45 -10.22
C TRP A 209 16.29 13.47 -10.79
N THR A 210 16.75 12.31 -11.25
CA THR A 210 18.04 12.15 -11.93
C THR A 210 17.93 11.52 -13.32
N ALA A 211 16.72 11.10 -13.71
CA ALA A 211 16.45 10.23 -14.84
C ALA A 211 17.22 8.89 -14.74
N ASP A 212 17.47 8.41 -13.52
CA ASP A 212 18.09 7.11 -13.29
C ASP A 212 17.05 6.00 -13.48
N GLU A 213 17.24 5.14 -14.48
CA GLU A 213 16.34 4.03 -14.78
C GLU A 213 16.04 3.13 -13.57
N ALA A 214 16.98 2.97 -12.63
CA ALA A 214 16.81 2.11 -11.46
C ALA A 214 16.12 2.81 -10.28
N ALA A 215 16.12 4.14 -10.23
CA ALA A 215 15.59 4.91 -9.10
C ALA A 215 14.33 5.72 -9.44
N ASP A 216 14.21 6.16 -10.68
CA ASP A 216 13.18 7.08 -11.12
C ASP A 216 12.03 6.42 -11.88
N TYR A 217 12.23 5.19 -12.36
CA TYR A 217 11.25 4.44 -13.14
C TYR A 217 10.89 3.09 -12.52
N GLY A 218 9.69 2.61 -12.87
CA GLY A 218 9.17 1.33 -12.41
C GLY A 218 8.16 0.73 -13.36
N THR A 219 7.72 -0.48 -13.04
CA THR A 219 6.86 -1.33 -13.85
C THR A 219 5.40 -1.21 -13.38
N LEU A 220 4.51 -0.80 -14.28
CA LEU A 220 3.07 -0.73 -14.03
C LEU A 220 2.42 -2.11 -13.98
N LEU A 221 1.31 -2.22 -13.25
CA LEU A 221 0.59 -3.47 -12.98
C LEU A 221 -0.92 -3.31 -13.14
N THR A 222 -1.59 -4.38 -13.57
CA THR A 222 -3.03 -4.53 -13.31
C THR A 222 -3.29 -4.87 -11.84
N HIS A 223 -4.51 -4.66 -11.36
CA HIS A 223 -4.90 -5.10 -10.01
C HIS A 223 -4.78 -6.63 -9.87
N ALA A 224 -5.23 -7.41 -10.86
CA ALA A 224 -4.97 -8.85 -10.86
C ALA A 224 -3.48 -9.26 -10.77
N GLU A 225 -2.55 -8.47 -11.32
CA GLU A 225 -1.12 -8.75 -11.23
C GLU A 225 -0.55 -8.37 -9.87
N SER A 226 -1.02 -7.28 -9.26
CA SER A 226 -0.64 -6.92 -7.91
C SER A 226 -1.12 -7.98 -6.90
N ILE A 227 -2.33 -8.52 -7.08
CA ILE A 227 -2.82 -9.65 -6.27
C ILE A 227 -1.85 -10.84 -6.36
N ALA A 228 -1.43 -11.23 -7.57
CA ALA A 228 -0.49 -12.33 -7.75
C ALA A 228 0.86 -12.05 -7.09
N LEU A 229 1.37 -10.82 -7.20
CA LEU A 229 2.60 -10.37 -6.58
C LEU A 229 2.52 -10.42 -5.04
N PHE A 230 1.46 -9.84 -4.46
CA PHE A 230 1.24 -9.79 -3.02
C PHE A 230 1.03 -11.18 -2.44
N ASN A 231 0.31 -12.05 -3.15
CA ASN A 231 0.16 -13.43 -2.76
C ASN A 231 1.51 -14.17 -2.74
N GLY A 232 2.39 -13.86 -3.70
CA GLY A 232 3.75 -14.37 -3.74
C GLY A 232 4.60 -13.99 -2.52
N PHE A 233 4.29 -12.87 -1.85
CA PHE A 233 4.92 -12.42 -0.61
C PHE A 233 4.22 -12.94 0.67
N GLY A 234 3.03 -13.53 0.53
CA GLY A 234 2.22 -13.97 1.67
C GLY A 234 1.64 -12.83 2.51
N VAL A 235 1.58 -11.60 1.99
CA VAL A 235 1.04 -10.44 2.70
C VAL A 235 -0.48 -10.32 2.54
N SER A 236 -1.15 -9.63 3.46
CA SER A 236 -2.53 -9.18 3.28
C SER A 236 -2.59 -7.99 2.32
N MET A 237 -3.79 -7.69 1.82
CA MET A 237 -4.01 -6.76 0.72
C MET A 237 -5.08 -5.75 1.09
N THR A 238 -4.85 -4.47 0.83
CA THR A 238 -5.83 -3.40 1.08
C THR A 238 -6.13 -2.63 -0.20
N PRO A 239 -6.98 -3.14 -1.11
CA PRO A 239 -7.29 -2.45 -2.35
C PRO A 239 -8.23 -1.26 -2.13
N GLU A 240 -7.87 -0.07 -2.61
CA GLU A 240 -8.76 1.10 -2.58
C GLU A 240 -9.56 1.23 -3.89
N LEU A 241 -10.89 1.25 -3.85
CA LEU A 241 -11.69 1.61 -5.01
C LEU A 241 -11.70 3.14 -5.19
N LYS A 242 -10.89 3.65 -6.12
CA LYS A 242 -10.83 5.11 -6.39
C LYS A 242 -12.09 5.60 -7.09
N GLU A 243 -12.47 6.84 -6.81
CA GLU A 243 -13.52 7.54 -7.55
C GLU A 243 -13.22 7.57 -9.06
N ALA A 244 -14.23 7.28 -9.87
CA ALA A 244 -14.14 7.38 -11.31
C ALA A 244 -14.16 8.86 -11.74
N ALA A 245 -13.14 9.29 -12.48
CA ALA A 245 -13.07 10.61 -13.10
C ALA A 245 -13.84 10.68 -14.45
N VAL A 246 -14.84 9.81 -14.62
CA VAL A 246 -15.71 9.70 -15.79
C VAL A 246 -17.15 9.55 -15.33
N ALA A 247 -18.11 9.90 -16.19
CA ALA A 247 -19.52 9.71 -15.87
C ALA A 247 -19.86 8.21 -15.73
N MET A 248 -20.49 7.85 -14.62
CA MET A 248 -21.01 6.50 -14.37
C MET A 248 -22.53 6.46 -14.66
N PRO A 249 -23.07 5.41 -15.32
CA PRO A 249 -22.37 4.23 -15.81
C PRO A 249 -21.45 4.54 -17.00
N TYR A 250 -20.21 4.08 -16.92
CA TYR A 250 -19.21 4.27 -17.96
C TYR A 250 -19.59 3.48 -19.20
N GLN A 251 -19.51 4.13 -20.37
CA GLN A 251 -19.93 3.56 -21.67
C GLN A 251 -21.38 3.04 -21.69
N GLY A 252 -22.23 3.51 -20.78
CA GLY A 252 -23.67 3.26 -20.75
C GLY A 252 -24.13 2.06 -19.94
N ASP A 253 -23.23 1.14 -19.57
CA ASP A 253 -23.61 -0.11 -18.87
C ASP A 253 -22.69 -0.50 -17.70
N TYR A 254 -21.49 0.09 -17.56
CA TYR A 254 -20.59 -0.22 -16.45
C TYR A 254 -20.86 0.70 -15.26
N THR A 255 -21.66 0.22 -14.31
CA THR A 255 -22.11 1.00 -13.15
C THR A 255 -21.05 1.06 -12.04
N GLN A 256 -21.24 1.94 -11.06
CA GLN A 256 -20.40 1.99 -9.86
C GLN A 256 -20.41 0.64 -9.11
N ALA A 257 -21.57 -0.03 -9.07
CA ALA A 257 -21.70 -1.35 -8.44
C ALA A 257 -20.94 -2.43 -9.23
N ASP A 258 -20.96 -2.40 -10.57
CA ASP A 258 -20.16 -3.32 -11.39
C ASP A 258 -18.67 -3.13 -11.13
N TYR A 259 -18.24 -1.89 -10.91
CA TYR A 259 -16.86 -1.55 -10.59
C TYR A 259 -16.43 -2.02 -9.21
N ALA A 260 -17.24 -1.76 -8.18
CA ALA A 260 -17.02 -2.28 -6.84
C ALA A 260 -17.01 -3.83 -6.83
N GLN A 261 -17.88 -4.47 -7.62
CA GLN A 261 -17.93 -5.92 -7.74
C GLN A 261 -16.69 -6.49 -8.45
N GLN A 262 -16.25 -5.86 -9.55
CA GLN A 262 -15.09 -6.32 -10.31
C GLN A 262 -13.83 -6.38 -9.43
N LEU A 263 -13.65 -5.42 -8.52
CA LEU A 263 -12.54 -5.42 -7.56
C LEU A 263 -12.52 -6.71 -6.73
N ILE A 264 -13.66 -7.12 -6.15
CA ILE A 264 -13.77 -8.35 -5.35
C ILE A 264 -13.67 -9.62 -6.22
N ASP A 265 -14.21 -9.59 -7.43
CA ASP A 265 -14.17 -10.72 -8.34
C ASP A 265 -12.74 -11.11 -8.74
N GLU A 266 -11.82 -10.15 -8.84
CA GLU A 266 -10.40 -10.46 -9.10
C GLU A 266 -9.74 -11.23 -7.94
N TYR A 267 -10.09 -10.93 -6.68
CA TYR A 267 -9.62 -11.71 -5.52
C TYR A 267 -10.19 -13.13 -5.50
N LYS A 268 -11.48 -13.28 -5.80
CA LYS A 268 -12.13 -14.59 -5.91
C LYS A 268 -11.52 -15.43 -7.03
N ALA A 269 -11.26 -14.80 -8.18
CA ALA A 269 -10.64 -15.47 -9.32
C ALA A 269 -9.20 -15.93 -9.01
N ALA A 270 -8.46 -15.17 -8.22
CA ALA A 270 -7.14 -15.51 -7.73
C ALA A 270 -7.15 -16.54 -6.57
N GLY A 271 -8.32 -16.86 -6.01
CA GLY A 271 -8.45 -17.77 -4.87
C GLY A 271 -7.90 -17.20 -3.57
N ILE A 272 -7.87 -15.87 -3.42
CA ILE A 272 -7.43 -15.22 -2.19
C ILE A 272 -8.55 -15.34 -1.15
N SER A 273 -8.16 -15.75 0.06
CA SER A 273 -9.10 -15.86 1.16
C SER A 273 -9.56 -14.46 1.62
N PRO A 274 -10.86 -14.26 1.90
CA PRO A 274 -11.39 -12.94 2.27
C PRO A 274 -10.75 -12.32 3.52
N ASP A 275 -10.20 -13.13 4.41
CA ASP A 275 -9.49 -12.69 5.62
C ASP A 275 -8.17 -11.94 5.35
N ARG A 276 -7.62 -12.11 4.15
CA ARG A 276 -6.43 -11.37 3.70
C ARG A 276 -6.76 -10.09 2.94
N VAL A 277 -8.03 -9.67 2.85
CA VAL A 277 -8.45 -8.55 2.00
C VAL A 277 -9.24 -7.51 2.78
N PHE A 278 -8.68 -6.31 2.86
CA PHE A 278 -9.27 -5.12 3.47
C PHE A 278 -9.69 -4.14 2.37
N ALA A 279 -10.80 -4.43 1.68
CA ALA A 279 -11.28 -3.55 0.60
C ALA A 279 -11.70 -2.19 1.16
N GLN A 280 -11.17 -1.11 0.59
CA GLN A 280 -11.35 0.24 1.12
C GLN A 280 -11.93 1.22 0.09
N SER A 281 -12.67 2.22 0.54
CA SER A 281 -13.24 3.30 -0.30
C SER A 281 -13.58 4.52 0.55
N PHE A 282 -13.43 5.72 -0.01
CA PHE A 282 -13.98 6.97 0.55
C PHE A 282 -15.50 7.09 0.33
N ASN A 283 -16.08 6.28 -0.55
CA ASN A 283 -17.50 6.28 -0.81
C ASN A 283 -18.18 5.20 0.03
N LEU A 284 -18.94 5.63 1.06
CA LEU A 284 -19.66 4.73 1.95
C LEU A 284 -20.60 3.78 1.19
N VAL A 285 -21.14 4.18 0.03
CA VAL A 285 -21.99 3.31 -0.78
C VAL A 285 -21.26 2.04 -1.25
N ASP A 286 -19.96 2.13 -1.57
CA ASP A 286 -19.17 0.96 -1.98
C ASP A 286 -18.95 0.01 -0.79
N ILE A 287 -18.72 0.56 0.40
CA ILE A 287 -18.57 -0.21 1.65
C ILE A 287 -19.86 -0.98 1.95
N LEU A 288 -21.01 -0.29 1.92
CA LEU A 288 -22.32 -0.90 2.15
C LEU A 288 -22.67 -1.93 1.07
N TYR A 289 -22.23 -1.70 -0.17
CA TYR A 289 -22.36 -2.68 -1.25
C TYR A 289 -21.60 -3.96 -0.91
N TRP A 290 -20.33 -3.90 -0.53
CA TRP A 290 -19.55 -5.08 -0.17
C TRP A 290 -20.07 -5.78 1.08
N ILE A 291 -20.54 -5.05 2.09
CA ILE A 291 -21.19 -5.64 3.28
C ILE A 291 -22.42 -6.47 2.88
N ALA A 292 -23.24 -5.95 1.95
CA ALA A 292 -24.48 -6.60 1.54
C ALA A 292 -24.28 -7.73 0.50
N ALA A 293 -23.49 -7.48 -0.55
CA ALA A 293 -23.30 -8.37 -1.68
C ALA A 293 -22.19 -9.40 -1.45
N GLU A 294 -21.17 -9.04 -0.67
CA GLU A 294 -19.93 -9.81 -0.49
C GLU A 294 -19.58 -10.03 0.98
N PRO A 295 -20.50 -10.57 1.82
CA PRO A 295 -20.39 -10.52 3.28
C PRO A 295 -19.15 -11.20 3.88
N GLN A 296 -18.43 -12.04 3.14
CA GLN A 296 -17.14 -12.56 3.59
C GLN A 296 -16.02 -11.52 3.50
N PHE A 297 -15.98 -10.76 2.41
CA PHE A 297 -15.05 -9.64 2.21
C PHE A 297 -15.53 -8.38 2.95
N GLY A 298 -16.84 -8.11 2.93
CA GLY A 298 -17.46 -6.96 3.57
C GLY A 298 -17.24 -6.87 5.09
N ARG A 299 -16.93 -7.99 5.76
CA ARG A 299 -16.53 -7.97 7.18
C ARG A 299 -15.27 -7.14 7.43
N GLN A 300 -14.35 -7.10 6.48
CA GLN A 300 -13.10 -6.35 6.52
C GLN A 300 -13.13 -5.09 5.65
N ALA A 301 -14.29 -4.69 5.13
CA ALA A 301 -14.39 -3.47 4.37
C ALA A 301 -14.05 -2.26 5.25
N VAL A 302 -13.18 -1.39 4.75
CA VAL A 302 -12.63 -0.24 5.45
C VAL A 302 -13.20 1.04 4.87
N PHE A 303 -13.96 1.77 5.67
CA PHE A 303 -14.42 3.09 5.25
C PHE A 303 -13.30 4.12 5.44
N LEU A 304 -12.78 4.67 4.35
CA LEU A 304 -11.82 5.77 4.38
C LEU A 304 -12.57 7.06 4.71
N ASP A 305 -12.21 7.71 5.80
CA ASP A 305 -12.97 8.85 6.29
C ASP A 305 -12.42 10.18 5.77
N GLY A 306 -13.07 10.69 4.72
CA GLY A 306 -12.75 11.96 4.06
C GLY A 306 -13.50 13.17 4.63
N ARG A 307 -14.31 13.00 5.69
CA ARG A 307 -15.25 14.04 6.16
C ARG A 307 -14.57 15.32 6.65
N TYR A 308 -13.27 15.28 6.94
CA TYR A 308 -12.47 16.49 7.22
C TYR A 308 -12.47 17.53 6.09
N SER A 309 -12.86 17.13 4.89
CA SER A 309 -13.02 18.03 3.73
C SER A 309 -14.43 18.59 3.57
N GLU A 310 -15.40 18.13 4.37
CA GLU A 310 -16.79 18.55 4.33
C GLU A 310 -17.03 19.85 5.10
N GLU A 311 -17.93 20.69 4.59
CA GLU A 311 -18.29 21.93 5.26
C GLU A 311 -19.01 21.63 6.59
N GLY A 312 -18.48 22.17 7.69
CA GLY A 312 -19.09 22.04 9.02
C GLY A 312 -18.65 20.82 9.82
N PHE A 313 -17.77 19.97 9.28
CA PHE A 313 -17.15 18.89 10.04
C PHE A 313 -16.12 19.44 11.04
N ASP A 314 -16.22 19.04 12.31
CA ASP A 314 -15.25 19.37 13.35
C ASP A 314 -14.87 18.10 14.15
N PRO A 315 -13.63 17.60 14.05
CA PRO A 315 -13.18 16.41 14.78
C PRO A 315 -13.20 16.56 16.31
N ALA A 316 -13.38 17.78 16.84
CA ALA A 316 -13.57 18.06 18.25
C ALA A 316 -15.05 18.06 18.70
N ASP A 317 -16.00 18.05 17.77
CA ASP A 317 -17.44 18.06 18.06
C ASP A 317 -18.16 16.88 17.39
N SER A 318 -18.44 15.86 18.20
CA SER A 318 -19.13 14.63 17.76
C SER A 318 -20.52 14.86 17.15
N SER A 319 -21.17 16.01 17.43
CA SER A 319 -22.46 16.34 16.82
C SER A 319 -22.36 16.69 15.33
N THR A 320 -21.14 16.89 14.83
CA THR A 320 -20.87 17.13 13.40
C THR A 320 -20.60 15.83 12.63
N PHE A 321 -20.50 14.68 13.30
CA PHE A 321 -20.21 13.40 12.66
C PHE A 321 -21.48 12.85 12.03
N GLU A 322 -21.63 13.07 10.73
CA GLU A 322 -22.74 12.56 9.95
C GLU A 322 -22.20 11.68 8.81
N PRO A 323 -22.60 10.40 8.70
CA PRO A 323 -23.30 9.61 9.72
C PRO A 323 -22.49 9.50 11.03
N SER A 324 -23.14 9.30 12.17
CA SER A 324 -22.41 9.15 13.44
C SER A 324 -21.57 7.88 13.47
N MET A 325 -20.61 7.78 14.40
CA MET A 325 -19.82 6.55 14.58
C MET A 325 -20.71 5.34 14.88
N GLN A 326 -21.77 5.55 15.67
CA GLN A 326 -22.76 4.52 15.98
C GLN A 326 -23.54 4.12 14.72
N ASP A 327 -23.96 5.09 13.89
CA ASP A 327 -24.67 4.80 12.64
C ASP A 327 -23.80 3.97 11.68
N LEU A 328 -22.48 4.21 11.63
CA LEU A 328 -21.56 3.39 10.82
C LEU A 328 -21.54 1.93 11.28
N VAL A 329 -21.45 1.69 12.59
CA VAL A 329 -21.51 0.33 13.17
C VAL A 329 -22.86 -0.33 12.90
N GLU A 330 -23.97 0.40 13.05
CA GLU A 330 -25.33 -0.11 12.77
C GLU A 330 -25.54 -0.46 11.29
N GLN A 331 -24.81 0.19 10.39
CA GLN A 331 -24.76 -0.13 8.96
C GLN A 331 -23.83 -1.31 8.63
N GLY A 332 -23.12 -1.85 9.63
CA GLY A 332 -22.24 -3.02 9.49
C GLY A 332 -20.77 -2.68 9.20
N VAL A 333 -20.37 -1.42 9.29
CA VAL A 333 -18.97 -0.99 9.13
C VAL A 333 -18.18 -1.40 10.37
N ASN A 334 -17.08 -2.15 10.18
CA ASN A 334 -16.21 -2.62 11.27
C ASN A 334 -14.87 -1.89 11.33
N TYR A 335 -14.40 -1.33 10.21
CA TYR A 335 -13.12 -0.65 10.09
C TYR A 335 -13.32 0.77 9.58
N LEU A 336 -12.70 1.73 10.25
CA LEU A 336 -12.71 3.15 9.91
C LEU A 336 -11.27 3.64 9.75
N ALA A 337 -10.99 4.34 8.65
CA ALA A 337 -9.65 4.79 8.29
C ALA A 337 -9.57 6.30 8.03
N PRO A 338 -9.46 7.14 9.08
CA PRO A 338 -9.21 8.57 8.93
C PRO A 338 -7.72 8.89 8.78
N PRO A 339 -7.39 10.10 8.27
CA PRO A 339 -6.04 10.59 8.40
C PRO A 339 -5.71 10.87 9.86
N PHE A 340 -4.47 10.62 10.29
CA PHE A 340 -4.11 10.67 11.71
C PHE A 340 -4.26 12.04 12.41
N PRO A 341 -4.26 13.21 11.74
CA PRO A 341 -4.68 14.48 12.36
C PRO A 341 -6.03 14.43 13.07
N LEU A 342 -6.96 13.59 12.60
CA LEU A 342 -8.28 13.47 13.23
C LEU A 342 -8.22 12.65 14.52
N LEU A 343 -7.19 11.81 14.69
CA LEU A 343 -7.10 10.87 15.82
C LEU A 343 -6.40 11.46 17.04
N VAL A 344 -5.66 12.55 16.89
CA VAL A 344 -4.84 13.14 17.94
C VAL A 344 -5.08 14.64 18.10
N THR A 345 -4.82 15.14 19.30
CA THR A 345 -4.85 16.56 19.66
C THR A 345 -3.83 16.84 20.76
N LEU A 346 -3.71 18.10 21.17
CA LEU A 346 -2.88 18.51 22.31
C LEU A 346 -3.73 18.70 23.57
N ASP A 347 -3.24 18.17 24.69
CA ASP A 347 -3.81 18.46 26.01
C ASP A 347 -3.33 19.83 26.58
N GLU A 348 -3.78 20.16 27.80
CA GLU A 348 -3.39 21.39 28.50
C GLU A 348 -1.87 21.50 28.75
N ARG A 349 -1.14 20.39 28.70
CA ARG A 349 0.31 20.30 28.90
C ARG A 349 1.08 20.21 27.58
N GLN A 350 0.40 20.35 26.44
CA GLN A 350 0.99 20.18 25.11
C GLN A 350 1.53 18.75 24.89
N SER A 351 0.90 17.75 25.50
CA SER A 351 1.15 16.34 25.18
C SER A 351 0.18 15.89 24.11
N ILE A 352 0.67 15.12 23.13
CA ILE A 352 -0.16 14.48 22.11
C ILE A 352 -1.04 13.44 22.81
N THR A 353 -2.35 13.50 22.58
CA THR A 353 -3.34 12.63 23.21
C THR A 353 -4.46 12.29 22.22
N PRO A 354 -5.22 11.20 22.41
CA PRO A 354 -6.36 10.89 21.54
C PRO A 354 -7.36 12.06 21.45
N SER A 355 -7.90 12.30 20.27
CA SER A 355 -8.92 13.33 20.01
C SER A 355 -10.32 12.90 20.51
N VAL A 356 -11.31 13.80 20.39
CA VAL A 356 -12.72 13.43 20.58
C VAL A 356 -13.12 12.40 19.53
N TYR A 357 -12.84 12.66 18.25
CA TYR A 357 -13.09 11.74 17.16
C TYR A 357 -12.57 10.31 17.43
N ALA A 358 -11.31 10.17 17.88
CA ALA A 358 -10.74 8.86 18.21
C ALA A 358 -11.52 8.14 19.31
N ARG A 359 -11.83 8.86 20.40
CA ARG A 359 -12.57 8.29 21.53
C ARG A 359 -13.98 7.87 21.16
N GLU A 360 -14.69 8.65 20.34
CA GLU A 360 -16.04 8.31 19.88
C GLU A 360 -16.03 7.05 19.00
N ALA A 361 -15.07 6.91 18.09
CA ALA A 361 -14.95 5.72 17.24
C ALA A 361 -14.63 4.45 18.07
N VAL A 362 -13.67 4.55 19.00
CA VAL A 362 -13.31 3.44 19.90
C VAL A 362 -14.46 3.06 20.82
N ALA A 363 -15.22 4.05 21.33
CA ALA A 363 -16.33 3.80 22.26
C ALA A 363 -17.45 2.93 21.67
N VAL A 364 -17.65 2.97 20.35
CA VAL A 364 -18.64 2.15 19.64
C VAL A 364 -18.06 0.86 19.05
N GLY A 365 -16.74 0.62 19.22
CA GLY A 365 -16.08 -0.63 18.81
C GLY A 365 -15.59 -0.67 17.36
N LEU A 366 -15.39 0.49 16.71
CA LEU A 366 -14.76 0.52 15.39
C LEU A 366 -13.27 0.21 15.50
N ASN A 367 -12.77 -0.65 14.60
CA ASN A 367 -11.34 -0.86 14.43
C ASN A 367 -10.76 0.32 13.65
N LEU A 368 -9.75 0.98 14.21
CA LEU A 368 -9.12 2.13 13.56
C LEU A 368 -7.89 1.67 12.76
N ILE A 369 -7.80 2.11 11.52
CA ILE A 369 -6.59 2.12 10.70
C ILE A 369 -6.29 3.59 10.40
N THR A 370 -5.05 4.02 10.19
CA THR A 370 -4.81 5.45 9.91
C THR A 370 -3.72 5.70 8.87
N TRP A 371 -3.79 6.87 8.23
CA TRP A 371 -2.93 7.25 7.12
C TRP A 371 -2.50 8.74 7.19
N THR A 372 -1.38 9.17 6.63
CA THR A 372 -0.24 8.39 6.13
C THR A 372 1.04 8.87 6.80
N LEU A 373 1.72 7.98 7.52
CA LEU A 373 2.99 8.28 8.18
C LEU A 373 4.09 8.52 7.12
N GLU A 374 4.94 9.52 7.39
CA GLU A 374 6.10 9.94 6.55
C GLU A 374 5.77 10.58 5.19
N ARG A 375 4.50 10.70 4.79
CA ARG A 375 4.11 11.42 3.56
C ARG A 375 4.53 12.90 3.57
N SER A 376 4.67 13.50 4.76
CA SER A 376 5.14 14.88 4.93
C SER A 376 6.61 15.10 4.58
N GLY A 377 7.40 14.04 4.41
CA GLY A 377 8.85 14.14 4.34
C GLY A 377 9.42 14.58 5.69
N SER A 378 10.38 15.52 5.66
CA SER A 378 11.03 15.99 6.88
C SER A 378 10.11 16.85 7.74
N LEU A 379 10.14 16.62 9.06
CA LEU A 379 9.29 17.30 10.04
C LEU A 379 9.88 18.60 10.59
N GLN A 380 11.09 18.98 10.15
CA GLN A 380 11.78 20.21 10.53
C GLN A 380 10.96 21.50 10.30
N ASN A 381 9.90 21.44 9.49
CA ASN A 381 8.99 22.54 9.22
C ASN A 381 7.54 22.27 9.69
N GLY A 382 7.35 21.39 10.68
CA GLY A 382 6.05 21.15 11.34
C GLY A 382 5.12 20.16 10.62
N GLY A 383 5.61 19.41 9.63
CA GLY A 383 4.91 18.24 9.06
C GLY A 383 3.63 18.51 8.25
N GLY A 384 3.21 19.76 8.07
CA GLY A 384 2.10 20.13 7.19
C GLY A 384 0.74 19.54 7.61
N PHE A 385 -0.07 19.12 6.63
CA PHE A 385 -1.43 18.60 6.87
C PHE A 385 -1.45 17.46 7.89
N TYR A 386 -0.57 16.47 7.72
CA TYR A 386 -0.53 15.28 8.56
C TYR A 386 -0.19 15.57 10.03
N TYR A 387 0.46 16.68 10.33
CA TYR A 387 0.78 17.05 11.71
C TYR A 387 -0.01 18.29 12.19
N SER A 388 -1.00 18.72 11.42
CA SER A 388 -1.69 20.00 11.63
C SER A 388 -2.35 20.14 13.00
N SER A 389 -2.97 19.08 13.53
CA SER A 389 -3.64 19.08 14.83
C SER A 389 -2.69 19.17 16.03
N VAL A 390 -1.40 18.92 15.81
CA VAL A 390 -0.37 18.90 16.87
C VAL A 390 0.88 19.72 16.51
N SER A 391 0.82 20.50 15.44
CA SER A 391 1.97 21.23 14.90
C SER A 391 2.80 22.06 15.90
N PRO A 392 2.25 22.62 17.00
CA PRO A 392 3.07 23.33 17.99
C PRO A 392 4.16 22.51 18.68
N VAL A 393 4.07 21.18 18.67
CA VAL A 393 5.03 20.29 19.35
C VAL A 393 5.85 19.43 18.39
N ILE A 394 5.80 19.73 17.08
CA ILE A 394 6.52 19.00 16.05
C ILE A 394 7.72 19.84 15.60
N ASP A 395 8.92 19.33 15.81
CA ASP A 395 10.17 20.05 15.56
C ASP A 395 11.26 19.23 14.86
N ASP A 396 11.25 17.91 14.94
CA ASP A 396 12.23 17.06 14.24
C ASP A 396 11.66 15.72 13.75
N ASP A 397 12.45 14.98 12.98
CA ASP A 397 11.97 13.75 12.36
C ASP A 397 11.67 12.66 13.41
N GLY A 398 12.29 12.71 14.60
CA GLY A 398 12.03 11.81 15.73
C GLY A 398 10.58 11.82 16.20
N ASP A 399 9.85 12.93 16.00
CA ASP A 399 8.42 13.04 16.26
C ASP A 399 7.58 12.03 15.47
N THR A 400 8.11 11.49 14.36
CA THR A 400 7.49 10.38 13.63
C THR A 400 7.22 9.19 14.54
N LEU A 401 8.19 8.82 15.38
CA LEU A 401 8.07 7.66 16.28
C LEU A 401 7.25 8.00 17.53
N GLN A 402 7.28 9.25 18.00
CA GLN A 402 6.40 9.69 19.10
C GLN A 402 4.93 9.70 18.66
N MET A 403 4.64 10.22 17.48
CA MET A 403 3.32 10.18 16.88
C MET A 403 2.84 8.73 16.70
N LEU A 404 3.70 7.87 16.14
CA LEU A 404 3.39 6.45 15.95
C LEU A 404 3.10 5.75 17.29
N ASP A 405 3.82 6.10 18.36
CA ASP A 405 3.60 5.52 19.69
C ASP A 405 2.24 5.91 20.28
N VAL A 406 1.82 7.17 20.14
CA VAL A 406 0.50 7.62 20.57
C VAL A 406 -0.61 6.97 19.73
N LEU A 407 -0.44 6.88 18.41
CA LEU A 407 -1.42 6.23 17.53
C LEU A 407 -1.58 4.74 17.88
N ALA A 408 -0.48 4.03 18.10
CA ALA A 408 -0.52 2.60 18.41
C ALA A 408 -1.03 2.32 19.83
N ARG A 409 -0.57 3.06 20.84
CA ARG A 409 -0.81 2.72 22.25
C ARG A 409 -1.98 3.45 22.90
N ASP A 410 -2.12 4.73 22.60
CA ASP A 410 -3.11 5.57 23.28
C ASP A 410 -4.41 5.65 22.47
N VAL A 411 -4.32 5.73 21.15
CA VAL A 411 -5.49 5.65 20.25
C VAL A 411 -5.90 4.19 20.04
N GLY A 412 -4.92 3.29 19.91
CA GLY A 412 -5.18 1.86 19.68
C GLY A 412 -5.50 1.54 18.22
N VAL A 413 -4.85 2.20 17.25
CA VAL A 413 -5.00 1.83 15.84
C VAL A 413 -4.46 0.42 15.61
N THR A 414 -5.14 -0.34 14.76
CA THR A 414 -4.79 -1.72 14.37
C THR A 414 -3.81 -1.77 13.19
N GLY A 415 -3.63 -0.66 12.47
CA GLY A 415 -2.65 -0.54 11.40
C GLY A 415 -2.40 0.90 10.99
N VAL A 416 -1.21 1.14 10.41
CA VAL A 416 -0.77 2.46 9.96
C VAL A 416 -0.22 2.37 8.55
N PHE A 417 -0.82 3.13 7.64
CA PHE A 417 -0.29 3.37 6.30
C PHE A 417 0.99 4.21 6.40
N SER A 418 2.05 3.77 5.74
CA SER A 418 3.34 4.47 5.70
C SER A 418 3.91 4.50 4.29
N ASP A 419 4.49 5.64 3.92
CA ASP A 419 5.29 5.77 2.69
C ASP A 419 6.69 5.11 2.82
N TRP A 420 7.04 4.66 4.03
CA TRP A 420 8.27 3.92 4.35
C TRP A 420 8.01 2.79 5.37
N PRO A 421 7.45 1.65 4.91
CA PRO A 421 7.02 0.56 5.78
C PRO A 421 8.03 0.05 6.82
N ALA A 422 9.33 0.18 6.55
CA ALA A 422 10.37 -0.23 7.50
C ALA A 422 10.25 0.48 8.86
N THR A 423 9.76 1.72 8.90
CA THR A 423 9.55 2.47 10.15
C THR A 423 8.46 1.83 11.00
N THR A 424 7.28 1.59 10.41
CA THR A 424 6.14 0.98 11.13
C THR A 424 6.40 -0.48 11.47
N THR A 425 7.10 -1.21 10.59
CA THR A 425 7.56 -2.59 10.84
C THR A 425 8.50 -2.64 12.04
N PHE A 426 9.55 -1.81 12.05
CA PHE A 426 10.51 -1.73 13.15
C PHE A 426 9.80 -1.41 14.46
N TYR A 427 8.94 -0.38 14.47
CA TYR A 427 8.24 0.04 15.67
C TYR A 427 7.29 -1.05 16.20
N ALA A 428 6.49 -1.70 15.33
CA ALA A 428 5.57 -2.75 15.75
C ALA A 428 6.30 -3.94 16.37
N TYR A 429 7.36 -4.40 15.70
CA TYR A 429 8.18 -5.50 16.20
C TYR A 429 8.89 -5.14 17.53
N CYS A 430 9.56 -3.99 17.58
CA CYS A 430 10.34 -3.58 18.76
C CYS A 430 9.51 -3.17 19.97
N THR A 431 8.21 -3.00 19.77
CA THR A 431 7.30 -2.69 20.86
C THR A 431 6.27 -3.78 21.13
N GLU A 432 6.46 -4.96 20.54
CA GLU A 432 5.63 -6.15 20.75
C GLU A 432 4.15 -5.83 20.58
N LEU A 433 3.80 -5.09 19.51
CA LEU A 433 2.39 -4.88 19.17
C LEU A 433 1.80 -6.22 18.72
N ASP A 434 0.77 -6.67 19.42
CA ASP A 434 -0.09 -7.73 18.93
C ASP A 434 -0.83 -7.19 17.68
N GLY A 435 -0.67 -7.89 16.56
CA GLY A 435 -1.34 -7.58 15.29
C GLY A 435 -2.77 -8.08 15.24
#